data_AF-A0A5J4PLM6-F1
#
_entry.id   AF-A0A5J4PLM6-F1
#
_cell.length_a   1.000
_cell.length_b   1.000
_cell.length_c   1.000
_cell.angle_alpha   90.00
_cell.angle_beta   90.00
_cell.angle_gamma   90.00
#
_symmetry.space_group_name_H-M   'P 1'
#
loop_
_entity.id
_entity.type
_entity.pdbx_description
1 polymer ?
#
loop_
_entity_poly.entity_id
_entity_poly.type
_entity_poly.pdbx_seq_one_letter_code
_entity_poly.pdbx_strand_id
1 'polypeptide(L)' 'MELFNYARRPTSEVTIGGIPLGENNPIRIQSMTTTSTQDTQACVEQIKRIA' A
#
# COMPACT_ATOMS: atom_id res chain seq x y z
N MET A 1 -5.48 -12.51 -28.89
CA MET A 1 -5.17 -11.75 -27.66
C MET A 1 -3.83 -12.26 -27.16
N GLU A 2 -2.84 -11.39 -26.97
CA GLU A 2 -1.55 -11.80 -26.43
C GLU A 2 -1.69 -12.08 -24.94
N LEU A 3 -1.64 -13.37 -24.57
CA LEU A 3 -1.94 -13.87 -23.22
C LEU A 3 -0.97 -13.34 -22.13
N PHE A 4 0.15 -12.74 -22.55
CA PHE A 4 1.23 -12.27 -21.67
C PHE A 4 1.45 -10.75 -21.71
N ASN A 5 0.63 -10.00 -22.45
CA ASN A 5 0.73 -8.55 -22.48
C ASN A 5 -0.08 -7.92 -21.34
N TYR A 6 0.54 -7.86 -20.17
CA TYR A 6 -0.01 -7.11 -19.06
C TYR A 6 0.18 -5.60 -19.29
N ALA A 7 -0.92 -4.86 -19.22
CA ALA A 7 -0.91 -3.42 -19.07
C ALA A 7 -1.71 -3.04 -17.81
N ARG A 8 -1.19 -2.10 -17.03
CA ARG A 8 -1.91 -1.59 -15.86
C ARG A 8 -3.18 -0.88 -16.32
N ARG A 9 -4.32 -1.21 -15.70
CA ARG A 9 -5.60 -0.56 -15.97
C ARG A 9 -5.50 0.95 -15.66
N PRO A 10 -5.97 1.85 -16.55
CA PRO A 10 -6.10 3.28 -16.24
C PRO A 10 -7.04 3.51 -15.06
N THR A 11 -6.60 4.31 -14.09
CA THR A 11 -7.39 4.71 -12.92
C THR A 11 -7.16 6.18 -12.61
N SER A 12 -8.11 6.83 -11.94
CA SER A 12 -7.88 8.14 -11.33
C SER A 12 -6.78 8.07 -10.26
N GLU A 13 -6.10 9.19 -10.02
CA GLU A 13 -5.22 9.37 -8.88
C GLU A 13 -6.03 9.61 -7.60
N VAL A 14 -5.58 9.02 -6.49
CA VAL A 14 -6.01 9.34 -5.13
C VAL A 14 -4.80 9.56 -4.25
N THR A 15 -4.91 10.45 -3.27
CA THR A 15 -3.84 10.72 -2.30
C THR A 15 -4.14 10.02 -0.98
N ILE A 16 -3.18 9.25 -0.46
CA ILE A 16 -3.26 8.62 0.87
C ILE A 16 -2.18 9.27 1.74
N GLY A 17 -2.59 10.14 2.67
CA GLY A 17 -1.66 11.01 3.38
C GLY A 17 -0.98 12.00 2.43
N GLY A 18 0.32 11.82 2.17
CA GLY A 18 1.09 12.60 1.18
C GLY A 18 1.58 11.79 -0.02
N ILE A 19 1.08 10.56 -0.21
CA ILE A 19 1.54 9.64 -1.25
C ILE A 19 0.44 9.43 -2.30
N PRO A 20 0.67 9.81 -3.57
CA PRO A 20 -0.29 9.55 -4.65
C PRO A 20 -0.27 8.06 -5.09
N LEU A 21 -1.47 7.55 -5.39
CA LEU A 21 -1.76 6.19 -5.83
C LEU A 21 -2.72 6.22 -7.03
N GLY A 22 -2.47 5.36 -8.01
CA GLY A 22 -3.27 5.29 -9.24
C GLY A 22 -2.62 6.04 -10.41
N GLU A 23 -3.33 6.12 -11.54
CA GLU A 23 -2.87 6.79 -12.76
C GLU A 23 -1.48 6.31 -13.21
N ASN A 24 -0.50 7.22 -13.30
CA ASN A 24 0.87 6.94 -13.71
C ASN A 24 1.83 6.70 -12.52
N ASN A 25 1.32 6.71 -11.29
CA ASN A 25 2.14 6.50 -10.09
C ASN A 25 2.52 5.02 -9.92
N PRO A 26 3.68 4.69 -9.31
CA PRO A 26 4.07 3.31 -9.02
C PRO A 26 3.02 2.53 -8.21
N ILE A 27 3.03 1.19 -8.36
CA ILE A 27 2.26 0.30 -7.47
C ILE A 27 2.84 0.42 -6.06
N ARG A 28 1.99 0.67 -5.06
CA ARG A 28 2.39 0.83 -3.66
C ARG A 28 2.29 -0.50 -2.93
N ILE A 29 3.27 -0.80 -2.09
CA ILE A 29 3.25 -1.94 -1.18
C ILE A 29 2.56 -1.51 0.11
N GLN A 30 1.66 -2.36 0.60
CA GLN A 30 0.96 -2.16 1.88
C GLN A 30 1.13 -3.43 2.73
N SER A 31 1.02 -3.24 4.04
CA SER A 31 1.05 -4.32 5.03
C SER A 31 0.03 -4.03 6.12
N MET A 32 -0.14 -4.97 7.06
CA MET A 32 -1.07 -4.87 8.18
C MET A 32 -0.42 -5.44 9.44
N THR A 33 -0.66 -4.80 10.58
CA THR A 33 -0.18 -5.30 11.87
C THR A 33 -0.93 -6.56 12.30
N THR A 34 -0.27 -7.42 13.06
CA THR A 34 -0.84 -8.64 13.64
C THR A 34 -0.98 -8.56 15.16
N THR A 35 -0.44 -7.50 15.78
CA THR A 35 -0.62 -7.20 17.20
C THR A 35 -2.06 -6.76 17.51
N SER A 36 -2.51 -6.95 18.75
CA SER A 36 -3.79 -6.39 19.20
C SER A 36 -3.78 -4.87 19.03
N THR A 37 -4.79 -4.31 18.38
CA THR A 37 -4.89 -2.85 18.15
C THR A 37 -5.10 -2.05 19.44
N GLN A 38 -5.50 -2.73 20.52
CA GLN A 38 -5.57 -2.12 21.86
C GLN A 38 -4.19 -2.02 22.53
N ASP A 39 -3.19 -2.76 22.05
CA ASP A 39 -1.80 -2.63 22.49
C ASP A 39 -1.05 -1.63 21.60
N THR A 40 -1.06 -0.38 22.04
CA THR A 40 -0.42 0.72 21.32
C THR A 40 1.08 0.49 21.13
N GLN A 41 1.77 -0.02 22.15
CA GLN A 41 3.23 -0.18 22.11
C GLN A 41 3.64 -1.27 21.12
N ALA A 42 2.97 -2.43 21.17
CA ALA A 42 3.26 -3.52 20.24
C ALA A 42 2.95 -3.14 18.78
N CYS A 43 1.85 -2.41 18.53
CA CYS A 43 1.52 -1.87 17.21
C CYS A 43 2.61 -0.94 16.68
N VAL A 44 3.09 0.01 17.50
CA VAL A 44 4.14 0.95 17.10
C VAL A 44 5.44 0.23 16.78
N GLU A 45 5.82 -0.76 17.58
CA GLU A 45 7.02 -1.57 17.31
C GLU A 45 6.92 -2.37 16.02
N GLN A 46 5.75 -2.94 15.72
CA GLN A 46 5.55 -3.64 14.45
C GLN A 46 5.58 -2.68 13.26
N ILE A 47 4.95 -1.51 13.34
CA ILE A 47 4.97 -0.50 12.28
C ILE A 47 6.41 -0.08 11.97
N LYS A 48 7.25 0.15 12.99
CA LYS A 48 8.67 0.49 12.80
C LYS A 48 9.49 -0.60 12.10
N ARG A 49 9.08 -1.87 12.18
CA ARG A 49 9.72 -2.99 11.46
C ARG A 49 9.24 -3.12 10.00
N ILE A 50 8.04 -2.61 9.71
CA ILE A 50 7.46 -2.62 8.35
C ILE A 50 7.98 -1.44 7.52
N ALA A 51 8.18 -0.29 8.17
CA ALA A 51 8.69 0.94 7.55
C ALA A 51 10.11 0.78 7.02
#